data_AF-E0UM50-F1
#
_entry.id   AF-E0UM50-F1
#
_cell.length_a   1.000
_cell.length_b   1.000
_cell.length_c   1.000
_cell.angle_alpha   90.00
_cell.angle_beta   90.00
_cell.angle_gamma   90.00
#
_symmetry.space_group_name_H-M   'P 1'
#
loop_
_entity.id
_entity.type
_entity.pdbx_description
1 polymer ?
#
loop_
_entity_poly.entity_id
_entity_poly.type
_entity_poly.pdbx_seq_one_letter_code
_entity_poly.pdbx_strand_id
1 'polypeptide(L)'
;MPSDQQPKIEFTNEIATPEQIINTMIDLRLAVYELEQQIETLRPDFFAACLALNTEKITLEKAIITKKLTPGVWNYSPEVKSTEALLKQLKRQFQEDHEPIRGRDITWIIKLLAVKEAY
;
A
#
# COMPACT_ATOMS: atom_id res chain seq x y z
N MET A 1 -24.61 -8.98 27.52
CA MET A 1 -24.37 -8.21 26.28
C MET A 1 -23.49 -9.07 25.40
N PRO A 2 -23.99 -9.49 24.22
CA PRO A 2 -23.40 -10.59 23.44
C PRO A 2 -22.16 -10.15 22.64
N SER A 3 -21.34 -11.16 22.35
CA SER A 3 -20.13 -11.28 21.54
C SER A 3 -19.74 -10.14 20.59
N ASP A 4 -18.49 -9.66 20.76
CA ASP A 4 -17.60 -9.33 19.65
C ASP A 4 -16.42 -10.29 19.70
N GLN A 5 -16.61 -11.49 19.14
CA GLN A 5 -15.50 -12.34 18.75
C GLN A 5 -14.87 -11.72 17.50
N GLN A 6 -13.78 -11.00 17.68
CA GLN A 6 -12.82 -10.81 16.60
C GLN A 6 -12.43 -12.19 16.08
N PRO A 7 -12.39 -12.44 14.76
CA PRO A 7 -11.87 -13.69 14.25
C PRO A 7 -10.37 -13.74 14.58
N LYS A 8 -10.04 -14.47 15.66
CA LYS A 8 -8.70 -14.96 15.89
C LYS A 8 -8.40 -15.93 14.76
N ILE A 9 -7.51 -15.52 13.86
CA ILE A 9 -6.92 -16.45 12.92
C ILE A 9 -5.96 -17.31 13.76
N GLU A 10 -6.48 -18.41 14.29
CA GLU A 10 -5.67 -19.46 14.87
C GLU A 10 -4.94 -20.15 13.72
N PHE A 11 -3.63 -19.88 13.61
CA PHE A 11 -2.75 -20.70 12.79
C PHE A 11 -2.58 -22.03 13.49
N THR A 12 -3.54 -22.94 13.31
CA THR A 12 -3.35 -24.34 13.68
C THR A 12 -2.20 -24.87 12.82
N ASN A 13 -1.16 -25.41 13.45
CA ASN A 13 -0.03 -26.08 12.81
C ASN A 13 -0.47 -27.43 12.18
N GLU A 14 -1.62 -27.46 11.52
CA GLU A 14 -1.95 -28.53 10.59
C GLU A 14 -1.16 -28.25 9.31
N ILE A 15 -0.49 -29.27 8.78
CA ILE A 15 0.38 -29.14 7.60
C ILE A 15 -0.52 -28.77 6.42
N ALA A 16 -0.69 -27.47 6.19
CA ALA A 16 -1.50 -26.94 5.10
C ALA A 16 -0.83 -27.31 3.78
N THR A 17 -1.61 -27.85 2.84
CA THR A 17 -1.11 -28.14 1.50
C THR A 17 -0.71 -26.82 0.81
N PRO A 18 0.23 -26.84 -0.16
CA PRO A 18 0.62 -25.63 -0.88
C PRO A 18 -0.57 -24.86 -1.47
N GLU A 19 -1.60 -25.57 -1.94
CA GLU A 19 -2.84 -24.98 -2.46
C GLU A 19 -3.66 -24.27 -1.37
N GLN A 20 -3.77 -24.86 -0.18
CA GLN A 20 -4.44 -24.23 0.96
C GLN A 20 -3.73 -22.95 1.39
N ILE A 21 -2.40 -22.94 1.39
CA ILE A 21 -1.60 -21.74 1.70
C ILE A 21 -1.85 -20.65 0.65
N ILE A 22 -1.83 -21.00 -0.65
CA ILE A 22 -2.09 -20.05 -1.74
C ILE A 22 -3.49 -19.46 -1.63
N ASN A 23 -4.51 -20.28 -1.43
CA ASN A 23 -5.88 -19.81 -1.28
C ASN A 23 -6.06 -18.92 -0.04
N THR A 24 -5.49 -19.32 1.10
CA THR A 24 -5.49 -18.49 2.31
C THR A 24 -4.85 -17.12 2.06
N MET A 25 -3.74 -17.07 1.32
CA MET A 25 -3.09 -15.81 0.95
C MET A 25 -3.96 -14.95 0.02
N ILE A 26 -4.71 -15.56 -0.90
CA ILE A 26 -5.67 -14.84 -1.76
C ILE A 26 -6.80 -14.25 -0.91
N ASP A 27 -7.39 -15.04 -0.02
CA ASP A 27 -8.49 -14.61 0.85
C ASP A 27 -8.06 -13.45 1.76
N LEU A 28 -6.87 -13.55 2.36
CA LEU A 28 -6.29 -12.47 3.16
C LEU A 28 -6.06 -11.21 2.31
N ARG A 29 -5.66 -11.35 1.04
CA ARG A 29 -5.44 -10.20 0.16
C ARG A 29 -6.75 -9.53 -0.24
N LEU A 30 -7.83 -10.29 -0.41
CA LEU A 30 -9.19 -9.77 -0.60
C LEU A 30 -9.66 -8.99 0.64
N ALA A 31 -9.48 -9.55 1.84
CA ALA A 31 -9.82 -8.87 3.09
C ALA A 31 -9.05 -7.55 3.27
N VAL A 32 -7.76 -7.54 2.93
CA VAL A 32 -6.96 -6.29 2.93
C VAL A 32 -7.50 -5.29 1.92
N TYR A 33 -7.85 -5.72 0.71
CA TYR A 33 -8.41 -4.85 -0.31
C TYR A 33 -9.73 -4.20 0.16
N GLU A 34 -10.63 -4.97 0.77
CA GLU A 34 -11.89 -4.45 1.32
C GLU A 34 -11.64 -3.42 2.44
N LEU A 35 -10.71 -3.70 3.35
CA LEU A 35 -10.32 -2.75 4.41
C LEU A 35 -9.70 -1.48 3.82
N GLU A 36 -8.85 -1.60 2.80
CA GLU A 36 -8.29 -0.46 2.08
C GLU A 36 -9.42 0.40 1.47
N GLN A 37 -10.42 -0.20 0.82
CA GLN A 37 -11.58 0.54 0.29
C GLN A 37 -12.39 1.26 1.38
N GLN A 38 -12.57 0.64 2.55
CA GLN A 38 -13.25 1.28 3.67
C GLN A 38 -12.45 2.47 4.21
N ILE A 39 -11.12 2.34 4.32
CA ILE A 39 -10.22 3.44 4.72
C ILE A 39 -10.25 4.57 3.70
N GLU A 40 -10.23 4.25 2.40
CA GLU A 40 -10.39 5.22 1.31
C GLU A 40 -11.70 5.99 1.42
N THR A 41 -12.79 5.30 1.74
CA THR A 41 -14.12 5.90 1.92
C THR A 41 -14.17 6.81 3.15
N LEU A 42 -13.54 6.41 4.27
CA LEU A 42 -13.49 7.19 5.51
C LEU A 42 -12.53 8.39 5.44
N ARG A 43 -11.58 8.37 4.50
CA ARG A 43 -10.49 9.35 4.41
C ARG A 43 -10.95 10.81 4.39
N PRO A 44 -11.98 11.23 3.63
CA PRO A 44 -12.39 12.62 3.60
C PRO A 44 -12.84 13.12 4.98
N ASP A 45 -13.65 12.32 5.68
CA ASP A 45 -14.16 12.66 7.02
C ASP A 45 -13.04 12.67 8.06
N PHE A 46 -12.10 11.72 7.96
CA PHE A 46 -10.90 11.72 8.79
C PHE A 46 -10.10 13.03 8.64
N PHE A 47 -9.86 13.47 7.40
CA PHE A 47 -9.16 14.74 7.16
C PHE A 47 -9.95 15.95 7.66
N ALA A 48 -11.28 15.98 7.45
CA ALA A 48 -12.14 17.04 7.96
C ALA A 48 -12.07 17.12 9.50
N ALA A 49 -12.09 15.99 10.19
CA ALA A 49 -11.95 15.92 11.64
C ALA A 49 -10.58 16.41 12.11
N CYS A 50 -9.48 15.99 11.46
CA CYS A 50 -8.14 16.48 11.78
C CYS A 50 -8.00 17.99 11.55
N LEU A 51 -8.61 18.54 10.49
CA LEU A 51 -8.62 19.98 10.23
C LEU A 51 -9.42 20.75 11.28
N ALA A 52 -10.59 20.25 11.70
CA ALA A 52 -11.43 20.88 12.72
C ALA A 52 -10.73 20.98 14.08
N LEU A 53 -9.92 19.98 14.44
CA LEU A 53 -9.12 20.00 15.66
C LEU A 53 -7.99 21.04 15.63
N ASN A 54 -7.54 21.42 14.42
CA ASN A 54 -6.53 22.46 14.18
C ASN A 54 -5.26 22.35 15.06
N THR A 55 -4.84 21.13 15.39
CA THR A 55 -3.60 20.85 16.12
C THR A 55 -2.57 20.21 15.20
N GLU A 56 -1.30 20.50 15.45
CA GLU A 56 -0.19 19.88 14.71
C GLU A 56 0.01 18.40 15.07
N LYS A 57 -0.50 17.99 16.23
CA LYS A 57 -0.38 16.63 16.77
C LYS A 57 -1.62 16.24 17.55
N ILE A 58 -2.17 15.06 17.27
CA ILE A 58 -3.27 14.43 17.99
C ILE A 58 -2.74 13.12 18.58
N THR A 59 -2.84 12.94 19.88
CA THR A 59 -2.40 11.72 20.59
C THR A 59 -3.61 10.93 21.06
N LEU A 60 -3.72 9.68 20.66
CA LEU A 60 -4.74 8.71 21.07
C LEU A 60 -4.06 7.49 21.70
N GLU A 61 -4.82 6.68 22.45
CA GLU A 61 -4.30 5.48 23.12
C GLU A 61 -3.56 4.52 22.16
N LYS A 62 -4.06 4.42 20.92
CA LYS A 62 -3.56 3.48 19.90
C LYS A 62 -2.68 4.11 18.83
N ALA A 63 -2.58 5.44 18.76
CA ALA A 63 -1.90 6.12 17.66
C ALA A 63 -1.55 7.58 17.95
N ILE A 64 -0.53 8.09 17.26
CA ILE A 64 -0.21 9.52 17.19
C ILE A 64 -0.40 9.97 15.75
N ILE A 65 -1.24 10.98 15.53
CA ILE A 65 -1.47 11.62 14.24
C ILE A 65 -0.70 12.92 14.22
N THR A 66 0.14 13.14 13.20
CA THR A 66 0.91 14.39 13.05
C THR A 66 0.60 15.05 11.72
N LYS A 67 0.45 16.37 11.73
CA LYS A 67 0.31 17.18 10.53
C LYS A 67 1.70 17.40 9.95
N LYS A 68 2.02 16.69 8.86
CA LYS A 68 3.22 16.95 8.07
C LYS A 68 2.85 17.79 6.85
N LEU A 69 3.40 19.00 6.76
CA LEU A 69 3.40 19.75 5.52
C LEU A 69 4.51 19.18 4.64
N THR A 70 4.15 18.50 3.56
CA THR A 70 5.13 18.21 2.51
C THR A 70 5.49 19.51 1.81
N PRO A 71 6.77 19.74 1.47
CA PRO A 71 7.15 20.85 0.60
C PRO A 71 6.25 20.84 -0.63
N GLY A 72 5.71 22.00 -1.00
CA GLY A 72 4.88 22.13 -2.19
C GLY A 72 5.60 21.57 -3.42
N VAL A 73 4.84 21.12 -4.42
CA VAL A 73 5.40 20.68 -5.70
C VAL A 73 6.26 21.81 -6.25
N TRP A 74 7.57 21.62 -6.25
CA TRP A 74 8.50 22.58 -6.82
C TRP A 74 8.32 22.55 -8.33
N ASN A 75 7.95 23.69 -8.93
CA ASN A 75 7.99 23.83 -10.37
C ASN A 75 9.44 23.94 -10.82
N TYR A 76 10.13 22.79 -10.87
CA TYR A 76 11.52 22.72 -11.31
C TYR A 76 11.66 23.28 -12.73
N SER A 77 12.79 23.93 -12.98
CA SER A 77 13.12 24.47 -14.29
C SER A 77 13.14 23.36 -15.36
N PRO A 78 12.94 23.71 -16.64
CA PRO A 78 13.03 22.75 -17.72
C PRO A 78 14.34 21.95 -17.73
N GLU A 79 15.48 22.56 -17.36
CA GLU A 79 16.78 21.87 -17.35
C GLU A 79 16.87 20.77 -16.29
N VAL A 80 16.29 21.00 -15.11
CA VAL A 80 16.26 19.98 -14.05
C VAL A 80 15.39 18.80 -14.48
N LYS A 81 14.23 19.07 -15.08
CA LYS A 81 13.32 18.04 -15.61
C LYS A 81 13.97 17.23 -16.73
N SER A 82 14.69 17.89 -17.65
CA SER A 82 15.39 17.20 -18.75
C SER A 82 16.54 16.33 -18.25
N THR A 83 17.28 16.80 -17.23
CA THR A 83 18.37 16.03 -16.61
C THR A 83 17.84 14.77 -15.92
N GLU A 84 16.72 14.88 -15.21
CA GLU A 84 16.07 13.72 -14.60
C GLU A 84 15.61 12.68 -15.64
N ALA A 85 15.03 13.16 -16.74
CA ALA A 85 14.60 12.29 -17.84
C ALA A 85 15.80 11.57 -18.48
N LEU A 86 16.90 12.28 -18.72
CA LEU A 86 18.14 11.71 -19.26
C LEU A 86 18.72 10.64 -18.33
N LEU A 87 18.77 10.90 -17.01
CA LEU A 87 19.24 9.93 -16.02
C LEU A 87 18.38 8.66 -16.02
N LYS A 88 17.06 8.79 -16.10
CA LYS A 88 16.14 7.65 -16.20
C LYS A 88 16.40 6.84 -17.46
N GLN A 89 16.60 7.50 -18.59
CA GLN A 89 16.91 6.83 -19.85
C GLN A 89 18.25 6.08 -19.79
N LEU A 90 19.31 6.73 -19.32
CA LEU A 90 20.65 6.13 -19.22
C LEU A 90 20.66 4.92 -18.28
N LYS A 91 19.95 5.01 -17.15
CA LYS A 91 19.81 3.89 -16.22
C LYS A 91 19.11 2.70 -16.87
N ARG A 92 18.05 2.96 -17.64
CA ARG A 92 17.32 1.91 -18.36
C ARG A 92 18.20 1.27 -19.44
N GLN A 93 18.89 2.07 -20.25
CA GLN A 93 19.82 1.58 -21.27
C GLN A 93 20.88 0.68 -20.65
N PHE A 94 21.48 1.12 -19.54
CA PHE A 94 22.45 0.32 -18.81
C PHE A 94 21.89 -1.05 -18.36
N GLN A 95 20.63 -1.09 -17.90
CA GLN A 95 19.96 -2.32 -17.48
C GLN A 95 19.61 -3.26 -18.65
N GLU A 96 19.37 -2.72 -19.84
CA GLU A 96 19.12 -3.51 -21.06
C GLU A 96 20.44 -4.11 -21.61
N ASP A 97 21.55 -3.38 -21.48
CA ASP A 97 22.85 -3.78 -22.04
C ASP A 97 23.69 -4.67 -21.11
N HIS A 98 23.30 -4.81 -19.84
CA HIS A 98 24.10 -5.53 -18.83
C HIS A 98 23.25 -6.50 -18.02
N GLU A 99 23.72 -7.75 -17.93
CA GLU A 99 23.10 -8.70 -17.00
C GLU A 99 23.34 -8.28 -15.54
N PRO A 100 22.32 -8.38 -14.66
CA PRO A 100 22.50 -8.09 -13.25
C PRO A 100 23.53 -9.04 -12.63
N ILE A 101 24.52 -8.47 -11.96
CA ILE A 101 25.69 -9.19 -11.39
C ILE A 101 25.27 -10.12 -10.23
N ARG A 102 24.09 -9.89 -9.62
CA ARG A 102 23.43 -10.76 -8.62
C ARG A 102 21.90 -10.55 -8.69
N GLY A 103 21.13 -11.49 -8.13
CA GLY A 103 19.73 -11.24 -7.75
C GLY A 103 18.68 -11.54 -8.83
N ARG A 104 18.59 -12.80 -9.27
CA ARG A 104 17.32 -13.27 -9.86
C ARG A 104 16.31 -13.40 -8.73
N ASP A 105 15.53 -12.36 -8.51
CA ASP A 105 14.45 -12.37 -7.52
C ASP A 105 13.22 -13.05 -8.13
N ILE A 106 12.78 -14.14 -7.51
CA ILE A 106 11.50 -14.76 -7.83
C ILE A 106 10.43 -14.00 -7.05
N THR A 107 9.70 -13.13 -7.75
CA THR A 107 8.56 -12.40 -7.17
C THR A 107 7.26 -13.04 -7.62
N TRP A 108 6.51 -13.60 -6.68
CA TRP A 108 5.14 -14.03 -6.90
C TRP A 108 4.22 -12.83 -6.65
N ILE A 109 3.38 -12.47 -7.63
CA ILE A 109 2.46 -11.33 -7.53
C ILE A 109 1.03 -11.85 -7.56
N ILE A 110 0.25 -11.54 -6.52
CA ILE A 110 -1.20 -11.76 -6.51
C ILE A 110 -1.86 -10.55 -7.15
N LYS A 111 -2.42 -10.73 -8.35
CA LYS A 111 -3.30 -9.74 -9.00
C LYS A 111 -4.75 -10.15 -8.73
N LEU A 112 -5.45 -9.36 -7.93
CA LEU A 112 -6.89 -9.54 -7.74
C LEU A 112 -7.59 -9.10 -9.03
N LEU A 113 -8.26 -10.05 -9.69
CA LEU A 113 -9.11 -9.76 -10.83
C LEU A 113 -10.42 -9.23 -10.25
N ALA A 114 -10.53 -7.91 -10.09
CA ALA A 114 -11.75 -7.30 -9.58
C ALA A 114 -12.96 -7.77 -10.41
N VAL A 115 -13.98 -8.31 -9.74
CA VAL A 115 -15.32 -8.40 -10.30
C VAL A 115 -15.81 -6.97 -10.47
N LYS A 116 -15.71 -6.44 -11.69
CA LYS A 116 -16.47 -5.25 -12.07
C LYS A 116 -17.94 -5.64 -12.03
N GLU A 117 -18.65 -5.33 -10.96
CA GLU A 117 -20.08 -5.08 -11.08
C GLU A 117 -20.22 -3.62 -11.52
N ALA A 118 -20.59 -3.47 -12.80
CA ALA A 118 -21.00 -2.23 -13.39
C ALA A 118 -22.34 -1.81 -12.77
N TYR A 119 -22.42 -0.57 -12.29
CA TYR A 119 -23.66 0.18 -12.17
C TYR A 119 -23.72 1.22 -13.29
#